data_AF-A0A7T9CCN3-F1
#
_entry.id   AF-A0A7T9CCN3-F1
#
_cell.length_a   1.000
_cell.length_b   1.000
_cell.length_c   1.000
_cell.angle_alpha   90.00
_cell.angle_beta   90.00
_cell.angle_gamma   90.00
#
_symmetry.space_group_name_H-M   'P 1'
#
loop_
_entity.id
_entity.type
_entity.pdbx_description
1 polymer ?
#
loop_
_entity_poly.entity_id
_entity_poly.type
_entity_poly.pdbx_seq_one_letter_code
_entity_poly.pdbx_strand_id
1 'polypeptide(L)' 'MNADEERELLHDLIWLNAVIATELIQITENVSSILRQGPPPESCLADHNRLRKQALEIVEKYRDATALRDHLLGHR' A
#
# COMPACT_ATOMS: atom_id res chain seq x y z
N MET A 1 -9.81 -24.85 1.21
CA MET A 1 -9.29 -23.87 2.18
C MET A 1 -9.73 -24.33 3.55
N ASN A 2 -8.81 -24.56 4.48
CA ASN A 2 -9.13 -24.90 5.86
C ASN A 2 -9.41 -23.62 6.68
N ALA A 3 -9.89 -23.78 7.92
CA ALA A 3 -10.26 -22.65 8.77
C ALA A 3 -9.08 -21.72 9.12
N ASP A 4 -7.85 -22.25 9.18
CA ASP A 4 -6.66 -21.44 9.45
C ASP A 4 -6.26 -20.62 8.21
N GLU A 5 -6.33 -21.20 7.01
CA GLU A 5 -6.10 -20.49 5.73
C GLU A 5 -7.15 -19.39 5.51
N GLU A 6 -8.42 -19.65 5.85
CA GLU A 6 -9.50 -18.66 5.78
C GLU A 6 -9.25 -17.49 6.75
N ARG A 7 -8.83 -17.81 7.98
CA ARG A 7 -8.50 -16.78 8.98
C ARG A 7 -7.31 -15.93 8.54
N GLU A 8 -6.27 -16.54 7.97
CA GLU A 8 -5.12 -15.79 7.43
C GLU A 8 -5.56 -14.85 6.30
N LEU A 9 -6.35 -15.34 5.34
CA LEU A 9 -6.88 -14.53 4.25
C LEU A 9 -7.69 -13.33 4.77
N LEU A 10 -8.52 -13.52 5.79
CA LEU A 10 -9.29 -12.43 6.40
C LEU A 10 -8.40 -11.40 7.11
N HIS A 11 -7.34 -11.84 7.82
CA HIS A 11 -6.36 -10.93 8.41
C HIS A 11 -5.64 -10.10 7.34
N ASP A 12 -5.19 -10.75 6.29
CA ASP A 12 -4.50 -10.09 5.17
C ASP A 12 -5.44 -9.10 4.45
N LEU A 13 -6.73 -9.45 4.27
CA LEU A 13 -7.75 -8.54 3.74
C LEU A 13 -8.01 -7.32 4.63
N ILE A 14 -8.12 -7.52 5.95
CA ILE A 14 -8.29 -6.40 6.90
C ILE A 14 -7.07 -5.46 6.81
N TRP A 15 -5.87 -6.03 6.77
CA TRP A 15 -4.65 -5.25 6.67
C TRP A 15 -4.56 -4.46 5.36
N LEU A 16 -4.86 -5.10 4.22
CA LEU A 16 -4.87 -4.42 2.91
C LEU A 16 -5.89 -3.28 2.86
N ASN A 17 -7.07 -3.45 3.47
CA ASN A 17 -8.05 -2.37 3.58
C ASN A 17 -7.53 -1.18 4.43
N ALA A 18 -6.81 -1.44 5.51
CA ALA A 18 -6.17 -0.38 6.28
C ALA A 18 -5.10 0.37 5.46
N VAL A 19 -4.32 -0.33 4.63
CA VAL A 19 -3.37 0.31 3.71
C VAL A 19 -4.09 1.17 2.67
N ILE A 20 -5.16 0.68 2.05
CA ILE A 20 -5.95 1.48 1.10
C ILE A 20 -6.43 2.77 1.75
N ALA A 21 -6.94 2.72 2.98
CA ALA A 21 -7.34 3.92 3.72
C ALA A 21 -6.16 4.89 3.90
N THR A 22 -4.96 4.38 4.14
CA THR A 22 -3.75 5.19 4.29
C THR A 22 -3.32 5.82 2.96
N GLU A 23 -3.34 5.08 1.84
CA GLU A 23 -3.04 5.61 0.51
C GLU A 23 -4.05 6.69 0.06
N LEU A 24 -5.32 6.61 0.48
CA LEU A 24 -6.28 7.69 0.26
C LEU A 24 -5.92 8.97 1.05
N ILE A 25 -5.30 8.83 2.23
CA ILE A 25 -4.75 9.98 2.98
C ILE A 25 -3.58 10.60 2.21
N GLN A 26 -2.69 9.80 1.61
CA GLN A 26 -1.60 10.31 0.77
C GLN A 26 -2.12 11.20 -0.36
N ILE A 27 -3.23 10.83 -1.01
CA ILE A 27 -3.86 11.67 -2.04
C ILE A 27 -4.21 13.04 -1.46
N THR A 28 -4.81 13.07 -0.27
CA THR A 28 -5.16 14.31 0.42
C THR A 28 -3.92 15.13 0.79
N GLU A 29 -2.84 14.48 1.23
CA GLU A 29 -1.56 15.14 1.54
C GLU A 29 -0.89 15.72 0.29
N ASN A 30 -0.95 15.02 -0.84
CA ASN A 30 -0.45 15.50 -2.12
C ASN A 30 -1.24 16.72 -2.60
N VAL A 31 -2.57 16.69 -2.49
CA VAL A 31 -3.41 17.86 -2.80
C VAL A 31 -3.06 19.04 -1.88
N SER A 32 -2.89 18.80 -0.59
CA SER A 32 -2.49 19.84 0.36
C SER A 32 -1.10 20.43 0.05
N SER A 33 -0.16 19.58 -0.40
CA SER A 33 1.19 19.95 -0.82
C SER A 33 1.16 20.88 -2.04
N ILE A 34 0.32 20.58 -3.04
CA ILE A 34 0.08 21.43 -4.20
C ILE A 34 -0.44 22.81 -3.78
N LEU A 35 -1.45 22.84 -2.90
CA LEU A 35 -2.05 24.09 -2.43
C LEU A 35 -1.07 24.96 -1.62
N ARG A 36 -0.16 24.33 -0.86
CA ARG A 36 0.86 25.01 -0.07
C ARG A 36 2.16 25.29 -0.84
N GLN A 37 2.26 24.86 -2.10
CA GLN A 37 3.46 24.94 -2.93
C GLN A 37 4.72 24.39 -2.25
N GLY A 38 4.56 23.28 -1.52
CA GLY A 38 5.65 22.63 -0.80
C GLY A 38 5.52 21.12 -0.88
N PRO A 39 6.63 20.37 -0.89
CA PRO A 39 6.59 18.91 -0.99
C PRO A 39 5.94 18.27 0.24
N PRO A 40 5.33 17.08 0.11
CA PRO A 40 4.93 16.30 1.26
C PRO A 40 6.17 15.95 2.11
N PRO A 41 6.00 15.75 3.43
CA PRO A 41 7.11 15.39 4.31
C PRO A 41 7.79 14.10 3.84
N GLU A 42 9.13 14.07 3.86
CA GLU A 42 9.90 12.90 3.42
C GLU A 42 9.57 11.64 4.24
N SER A 43 9.28 11.80 5.53
CA SER A 43 8.85 10.70 6.41
C SER A 43 7.55 10.05 5.93
N CYS A 44 6.60 10.86 5.44
CA CYS A 44 5.35 10.36 4.88
C CYS A 44 5.63 9.52 3.63
N LEU A 45 6.45 10.03 2.70
CA LEU A 45 6.85 9.26 1.50
C LEU A 45 7.52 7.93 1.85
N ALA A 46 8.40 7.93 2.85
CA ALA A 46 9.08 6.71 3.32
C ALA A 46 8.09 5.69 3.90
N ASP A 47 7.14 6.14 4.72
CA ASP A 47 6.12 5.27 5.31
C ASP A 47 5.18 4.67 4.25
N HIS A 48 4.71 5.46 3.29
CA HIS A 48 3.90 4.96 2.18
C HIS A 48 4.63 3.92 1.34
N ASN A 49 5.91 4.15 1.03
CA ASN A 49 6.71 3.18 0.30
C ASN A 49 6.88 1.85 1.08
N ARG A 50 7.02 1.91 2.41
CA ARG A 50 7.08 0.73 3.27
C ARG A 50 5.75 -0.04 3.24
N LEU A 51 4.62 0.65 3.37
CA LEU A 51 3.29 0.04 3.33
C LEU A 51 3.01 -0.62 1.97
N ARG A 52 3.34 0.05 0.86
CA ARG A 52 3.19 -0.52 -0.50
C ARG A 52 4.01 -1.79 -0.69
N LYS A 53 5.26 -1.82 -0.18
CA LYS A 53 6.10 -3.02 -0.25
C LYS A 53 5.48 -4.19 0.51
N GLN A 54 5.01 -3.96 1.73
CA GLN A 54 4.37 -5.01 2.52
C GLN A 54 3.05 -5.48 1.90
N ALA A 55 2.29 -4.59 1.26
CA ALA A 55 1.09 -4.97 0.51
C ALA A 55 1.41 -5.90 -0.67
N LEU A 56 2.50 -5.66 -1.39
CA LEU A 56 2.97 -6.56 -2.45
C LEU A 56 3.30 -7.95 -1.91
N GLU A 57 4.03 -8.03 -0.79
CA GLU A 57 4.39 -9.30 -0.15
C GLU A 57 3.14 -10.12 0.25
N ILE A 58 2.07 -9.47 0.71
CA ILE A 58 0.79 -10.13 1.02
C ILE A 58 0.10 -10.63 -0.26
N VAL A 59 -0.01 -9.80 -1.30
CA VAL A 59 -0.69 -10.19 -2.55
C VAL A 59 0.02 -11.37 -3.21
N GLU A 60 1.34 -11.42 -3.15
CA GLU A 60 2.17 -12.48 -3.73
C GLU A 60 1.96 -13.85 -3.08
N LYS A 61 1.46 -13.90 -1.83
CA LYS A 61 1.06 -15.17 -1.20
C LYS A 61 -0.05 -15.88 -1.99
N TYR A 62 -0.93 -15.11 -2.65
CA TYR A 62 -2.18 -15.62 -3.20
C TYR A 62 -2.20 -15.69 -4.73
N ARG A 63 -1.38 -14.89 -5.41
CA ARG A 63 -1.27 -14.90 -6.86
C ARG A 63 0.06 -14.32 -7.32
N ASP A 64 0.48 -14.69 -8.52
CA ASP A 64 1.56 -13.95 -9.19
C ASP A 64 1.17 -12.47 -9.31
N ALA A 65 2.04 -11.61 -8.80
CA ALA A 65 1.87 -10.17 -8.76
C ALA A 65 3.00 -9.43 -9.49
N THR A 66 3.79 -10.12 -10.34
CA THR A 66 4.92 -9.53 -11.06
C THR A 66 4.55 -8.22 -11.76
N ALA A 67 3.44 -8.19 -12.51
CA ALA A 67 2.98 -6.97 -13.18
C ALA A 67 2.61 -5.83 -12.20
N LEU A 68 2.06 -6.16 -11.02
CA LEU A 68 1.74 -5.17 -9.98
C LEU A 68 3.01 -4.65 -9.30
N ARG A 69 3.97 -5.54 -9.05
CA ARG A 69 5.29 -5.21 -8.51
C ARG A 69 6.03 -4.26 -9.44
N ASP A 70 6.08 -4.59 -10.73
CA ASP A 70 6.74 -3.76 -11.74
C ASP A 70 6.08 -2.38 -11.84
N HIS A 71 4.75 -2.31 -11.80
CA HIS A 71 4.04 -1.04 -11.77
C HIS A 71 4.40 -0.21 -10.53
N LEU A 72 4.29 -0.77 -9.33
CA LEU A 72 4.50 -0.04 -8.08
C LEU A 72 5.97 0.35 -7.84
N LEU A 73 6.92 -0.48 -8.27
CA LEU A 73 8.36 -0.19 -8.13
C LEU A 73 8.91 0.66 -9.28
N GLY A 74 8.22 0.67 -10.43
CA GLY A 74 8.59 1.44 -11.62
C GLY A 74 8.15 2.91 -11.59
N HIS A 75 7.20 3.30 -10.73
CA HIS A 75 6.78 4.70 -10.52
C HIS A 75 7.72 5.51 -9.61
N ARG A 76 9.04 5.30 -9.73
CA ARG A 76 10.05 6.09 -9.00
C ARG A 76 10.58 7.23 -9.85
#